data_AF-A0A1R3H5N2-F1
#
_entry.id   AF-A0A1R3H5N2-F1
#
_cell.length_a   1.000
_cell.length_b   1.000
_cell.length_c   1.000
_cell.angle_alpha   90.00
_cell.angle_beta   90.00
_cell.angle_gamma   90.00
#
_symmetry.space_group_name_H-M   'P 1'
#
loop_
_entity.id
_entity.type
_entity.pdbx_description
1 polymer ?
#
loop_
_entity_poly.entity_id
_entity_poly.type
_entity_poly.pdbx_seq_one_letter_code
_entity_poly.pdbx_strand_id
1 'polypeptide(L)'
;MEEFLKQCQQSGDAAYGALRSLLEKLEDPKTRRDARVFLSELHSRVGSSDDCLSKYHFQIQDILLDQYQGYRGRKKLTMMVIPSIFMPEDWSFTFYEGLNRHTDSIFKDKTVAELGCGNGWITIAIAEKWSPAKVYGLDINPRAVKVSWINLYMNALDEQGQPIYDEEKKTLLDRVEFHESDLLAYFRERDIQLERIVGCIPQILNPNPEAMSKMITENASEEFLYDLSNYCALQGFVEDQFGLGLIARAVEEGIAVIKPAGIMIFNMGGRPGQAAGDTDISALVEIEKNSPHRFEFFMGISGDQPICARTAWAYGKAGGRISHALSVYSCQLRQPNQVKMIFEFLKSGFEEISSSLDLSFEDDSVADEKIPFLAYLARVLKEKSYFPYEPPAGCKRFRNLIAGFFKAYHHIPLTSDLIYIRASDSSFLIICKNVVVFPSRTVAIENALRLFSPRLAIVDEHLTRNLPRQWLTSLAIETAENGLSGDVLTVIEAPRQSDLMIELINKLKPQVVITGISHFEAVTSSAFVQLLEATGEIGSRLFLDISDHFELSSLPGSSGVLKYLSGTPLPSHAAIVCGLVKNQVYL
;
A
#
# COMPACT_ATOMS: atom_id res chain seq x y z
N MET A 1 32.95 21.99 37.91
CA MET A 1 33.27 20.59 37.51
C MET A 1 32.96 19.62 38.64
N GLU A 2 33.68 19.66 39.77
CA GLU A 2 33.50 18.69 40.87
C GLU A 2 32.07 18.68 41.46
N GLU A 3 31.43 19.84 41.60
CA GLU A 3 30.03 19.94 42.06
C GLU A 3 29.05 19.27 41.09
N PHE A 4 29.23 19.48 39.77
CA PHE A 4 28.43 18.84 38.73
C PHE A 4 28.57 17.31 38.81
N LEU A 5 29.80 16.80 38.85
CA LEU A 5 30.07 15.37 38.95
C LEU A 5 29.50 14.76 40.25
N LYS A 6 29.59 15.48 41.38
CA LYS A 6 29.00 15.06 42.65
C LYS A 6 27.47 15.03 42.61
N GLN A 7 26.84 15.93 41.87
CA GLN A 7 25.39 15.90 41.64
C GLN A 7 25.00 14.68 40.79
N CYS A 8 25.73 14.44 39.69
CA CYS A 8 25.50 13.30 38.81
C CYS A 8 25.63 11.95 39.53
N GLN A 9 26.54 11.82 40.50
CA GLN A 9 26.73 10.59 41.31
C GLN A 9 25.54 10.19 42.18
N GLN A 10 24.55 11.07 42.39
CA GLN A 10 23.46 10.81 43.33
C GLN A 10 22.42 9.84 42.76
N SER A 11 22.05 10.03 41.49
CA SER A 11 21.11 9.21 40.75
C SER A 11 21.10 9.62 39.27
N GLY A 12 20.52 8.78 38.41
CA GLY A 12 20.33 9.12 37.00
C GLY A 12 19.40 10.31 36.78
N ASP A 13 18.37 10.49 37.62
CA ASP A 13 17.54 11.69 37.60
C ASP A 13 18.31 12.97 37.97
N ALA A 14 19.21 12.89 38.97
CA ALA A 14 20.06 14.01 39.35
C ALA A 14 21.06 14.37 38.23
N ALA A 15 21.63 13.36 37.57
CA ALA A 15 22.49 13.55 36.40
C ALA A 15 21.72 14.18 35.23
N TYR A 16 20.53 13.66 34.90
CA TYR A 16 19.67 14.23 33.87
C TYR A 16 19.29 15.68 34.18
N GLY A 17 18.92 16.01 35.42
CA GLY A 17 18.63 17.38 35.84
C GLY A 17 19.82 18.33 35.67
N ALA A 18 21.03 17.86 35.97
CA ALA A 18 22.26 18.62 35.75
C ALA A 18 22.53 18.84 34.25
N LEU A 19 22.34 17.81 33.43
CA LEU A 19 22.48 17.88 31.97
C LEU A 19 21.43 18.79 31.32
N ARG A 20 20.19 18.76 31.80
CA ARG A 20 19.14 19.69 31.36
C ARG A 20 19.52 21.14 31.65
N SER A 21 20.02 21.41 32.85
CA SER A 21 20.50 22.75 33.23
C SER A 21 21.68 23.21 32.37
N LEU A 22 22.52 22.27 31.92
CA LEU A 22 23.61 22.54 31.00
C LEU A 22 23.10 22.82 29.58
N LEU A 23 22.09 22.09 29.12
CA LEU A 23 21.43 22.32 27.83
C LEU A 23 20.81 23.72 27.75
N GLU A 24 20.14 24.20 28.80
CA GLU A 24 19.58 25.56 28.83
C GLU A 24 20.67 26.63 28.58
N LYS A 25 21.89 26.39 29.09
CA LYS A 25 23.05 27.27 28.84
C LYS A 25 23.62 27.11 27.43
N LEU A 26 23.55 25.91 26.84
CA LEU A 26 23.92 25.71 25.44
C LEU A 26 22.93 26.39 24.50
N GLU A 27 21.64 26.39 24.84
CA GLU A 27 20.58 27.03 24.05
C GLU A 27 20.72 28.55 24.04
N ASP A 28 21.08 29.19 25.17
CA ASP A 28 21.31 30.63 25.26
C ASP A 28 22.62 31.05 24.55
N PRO A 29 22.57 31.84 23.46
CA PRO A 29 23.77 32.31 22.76
C PRO A 29 24.79 33.04 23.64
N LYS A 30 24.36 33.65 24.76
CA LYS A 30 25.25 34.37 25.69
C LYS A 30 26.10 33.44 26.54
N THR A 31 25.61 32.24 26.84
CA THR A 31 26.28 31.29 27.74
C THR A 31 26.75 30.02 27.02
N ARG A 32 26.32 29.82 25.77
CA ARG A 32 26.65 28.67 24.92
C ARG A 32 28.13 28.36 24.83
N ARG A 33 28.96 29.38 24.61
CA ARG A 33 30.41 29.19 24.46
C ARG A 33 31.01 28.58 25.71
N ASP A 34 30.72 29.16 26.88
CA ASP A 34 31.26 28.71 28.15
C ASP A 34 30.71 27.32 28.53
N ALA A 35 29.44 27.05 28.24
CA ALA A 35 28.83 25.74 28.43
C ALA A 35 29.47 24.66 27.54
N ARG A 36 29.83 25.00 26.29
CA ARG A 36 30.53 24.10 25.38
C ARG A 36 31.97 23.83 25.81
N VAL A 37 32.68 24.86 26.29
CA VAL A 37 34.03 24.70 26.87
C VAL A 37 33.97 23.78 28.10
N PHE A 38 32.97 23.99 28.97
CA PHE A 38 32.72 23.12 30.11
C PHE A 38 32.50 21.65 29.70
N LEU A 39 31.74 21.39 28.62
CA LEU A 39 31.57 20.02 28.09
C LEU A 39 32.87 19.40 27.60
N SER A 40 33.77 20.17 26.98
CA SER A 40 35.11 19.68 26.59
C SER A 40 35.96 19.30 27.80
N GLU A 41 35.95 20.13 28.84
CA GLU A 41 36.63 19.83 30.09
C GLU A 41 36.02 18.61 30.79
N LEU A 42 34.69 18.47 30.75
CA LEU A 42 33.97 17.33 31.32
C LEU A 42 34.40 16.05 30.63
N HIS A 43 34.39 16.01 29.29
CA HIS A 43 34.83 14.86 28.50
C HIS A 43 36.29 14.50 28.81
N SER A 44 37.18 15.48 28.88
CA SER A 44 38.60 15.28 29.24
C SER A 44 38.78 14.71 30.66
N ARG A 45 37.86 15.04 31.57
CA ARG A 45 37.92 14.62 32.99
C ARG A 45 37.39 13.22 33.21
N VAL A 46 36.27 12.86 32.60
CA VAL A 46 35.65 11.54 32.78
C VAL A 46 36.26 10.48 31.85
N GLY A 47 36.77 10.92 30.69
CA GLY A 47 37.27 10.02 29.66
C GLY A 47 36.17 9.11 29.08
N SER A 48 36.58 8.15 28.26
CA SER A 48 35.69 7.17 27.63
C SER A 48 35.61 5.86 28.43
N SER A 49 35.76 5.90 29.76
CA SER A 49 35.73 4.70 30.59
C SER A 49 34.29 4.17 30.75
N ASP A 50 34.11 2.85 30.61
CA ASP A 50 32.83 2.17 30.86
C ASP A 50 32.31 2.38 32.30
N ASP A 51 33.21 2.66 33.24
CA ASP A 51 32.86 2.99 34.64
C ASP A 51 32.14 4.34 34.78
N CYS A 52 32.12 5.19 33.74
CA CYS A 52 31.47 6.49 33.81
C CYS A 52 29.95 6.37 33.94
N LEU A 53 29.33 5.46 33.19
CA LEU A 53 27.88 5.29 33.20
C LEU A 53 27.41 4.82 34.58
N SER A 54 28.13 3.87 35.20
CA SER A 54 27.79 3.36 36.53
C SER A 54 28.03 4.38 37.65
N LYS A 55 29.07 5.22 37.52
CA LYS A 55 29.45 6.19 38.55
C LYS A 55 28.73 7.52 38.45
N TYR A 56 28.52 8.03 37.25
CA TYR A 56 28.00 9.38 36.99
C TYR A 56 26.65 9.36 36.27
N HIS A 57 26.10 8.20 35.93
CA HIS A 57 24.85 8.06 35.18
C HIS A 57 24.84 8.80 33.83
N PHE A 58 26.02 8.95 33.22
CA PHE A 58 26.20 9.31 31.83
C PHE A 58 27.56 8.80 31.35
N GLN A 59 27.70 8.65 30.04
CA GLN A 59 28.97 8.34 29.38
C GLN A 59 29.12 9.24 28.16
N ILE A 60 30.37 9.62 27.86
CA ILE A 60 30.71 10.32 26.62
C ILE A 60 31.64 9.39 25.84
N GLN A 61 31.27 9.09 24.60
CA GLN A 61 31.99 8.17 23.73
C GLN A 61 32.13 8.73 22.32
N ASP A 62 33.18 8.31 21.62
CA ASP A 62 33.37 8.65 20.22
C ASP A 62 32.80 7.54 19.32
N ILE A 63 31.98 7.93 18.34
CA ILE A 63 31.50 7.08 17.26
C ILE A 63 32.36 7.34 16.03
N LEU A 64 33.05 6.31 15.52
CA LEU A 64 33.91 6.42 14.35
C LEU A 64 33.09 6.28 13.06
N LEU A 65 33.21 7.26 12.16
CA LEU A 65 32.52 7.30 10.87
C LEU A 65 33.42 6.90 9.68
N ASP A 66 34.73 6.83 9.89
CA ASP A 66 35.74 6.59 8.84
C ASP A 66 35.88 5.13 8.40
N GLN A 67 35.11 4.22 9.01
CA GLN A 67 35.07 2.80 8.67
C GLN A 67 34.31 2.52 7.35
N TYR A 68 33.58 3.50 6.81
CA TYR A 68 32.74 3.35 5.62
C TYR A 68 33.43 3.98 4.38
N GLN A 69 33.54 3.21 3.28
CA GLN A 69 34.23 3.64 2.05
C GLN A 69 33.66 4.94 1.46
N GLY A 70 34.55 5.84 1.00
CA GLY A 70 34.17 7.08 0.29
C GLY A 70 33.94 8.31 1.19
N TYR A 71 34.10 8.19 2.51
CA TYR A 71 33.83 9.28 3.44
C TYR A 71 34.90 10.40 3.40
N ARG A 72 34.49 11.64 3.14
CA ARG A 72 35.35 12.85 3.15
C ARG A 72 35.07 13.83 4.30
N GLY A 73 34.09 13.52 5.15
CA GLY A 73 33.65 14.39 6.26
C GLY A 73 34.40 14.17 7.57
N ARG A 74 33.76 14.53 8.69
CA ARG A 74 34.29 14.35 10.05
C ARG A 74 34.44 12.88 10.45
N LYS A 75 35.65 12.46 10.81
CA LYS A 75 35.95 11.04 11.11
C LYS A 75 35.25 10.45 12.33
N LYS A 76 34.79 11.29 13.26
CA LYS A 76 34.15 10.84 14.51
C LYS A 76 33.08 11.79 15.00
N LEU A 77 32.08 11.29 15.70
CA LEU A 77 31.13 12.07 16.48
C LEU A 77 31.34 11.82 17.96
N THR A 78 31.42 12.87 18.76
CA THR A 78 31.48 12.71 20.22
C THR A 78 30.06 12.79 20.78
N MET A 79 29.61 11.70 21.40
CA MET A 79 28.22 11.48 21.78
C MET A 79 28.12 11.16 23.27
N MET A 80 27.20 11.85 23.93
CA MET A 80 26.76 11.55 25.28
C MET A 80 25.59 10.57 25.27
N VAL A 81 25.59 9.67 26.25
CA VAL A 81 24.49 8.73 26.53
C VAL A 81 24.18 8.70 28.02
N ILE A 82 22.93 8.38 28.37
CA ILE A 82 22.44 8.25 29.75
C ILE A 82 21.65 6.94 29.90
N PRO A 83 21.42 6.41 31.11
CA PRO A 83 20.76 5.12 31.32
C PRO A 83 19.36 4.98 30.72
N SER A 84 18.63 6.09 30.56
CA SER A 84 17.26 6.10 30.06
C SER A 84 17.13 6.16 28.53
N ILE A 85 18.22 6.02 27.78
CA ILE A 85 18.23 6.06 26.31
C ILE A 85 19.10 4.93 25.74
N PHE A 86 18.77 4.45 24.55
CA PHE A 86 19.50 3.37 23.90
C PHE A 86 20.94 3.76 23.53
N MET A 87 21.89 2.86 23.76
CA MET A 87 23.28 3.05 23.35
C MET A 87 23.45 2.74 21.86
N PRO A 88 24.32 3.47 21.13
CA PRO A 88 24.68 3.08 19.77
C PRO A 88 25.31 1.68 19.74
N GLU A 89 24.56 0.71 19.23
CA GLU A 89 24.95 -0.70 19.11
C GLU A 89 24.92 -1.16 17.63
N ASP A 90 25.34 -2.40 17.38
CA ASP A 90 25.46 -3.04 16.05
C ASP A 90 24.25 -2.80 15.13
N TRP A 91 23.06 -2.79 15.71
CA TRP A 91 21.81 -2.56 15.00
C TRP A 91 21.75 -1.17 14.34
N SER A 92 22.10 -0.13 15.11
CA SER A 92 22.15 1.25 14.62
C SER A 92 23.28 1.45 13.60
N PHE A 93 24.43 0.80 13.80
CA PHE A 93 25.54 0.81 12.84
C PHE A 93 25.18 0.16 11.51
N THR A 94 24.48 -0.97 11.55
CA THR A 94 24.04 -1.68 10.35
C THR A 94 22.98 -0.87 9.60
N PHE A 95 22.09 -0.18 10.32
CA PHE A 95 21.15 0.75 9.69
C PHE A 95 21.89 1.88 8.95
N TYR A 96 22.86 2.52 9.60
CA TYR A 96 23.69 3.56 8.97
C TYR A 96 24.50 3.03 7.78
N GLU A 97 25.03 1.79 7.85
CA GLU A 97 25.65 1.13 6.71
C GLU A 97 24.66 0.98 5.53
N GLY A 98 23.41 0.58 5.82
CA GLY A 98 22.36 0.53 4.82
C GLY A 98 22.11 1.88 4.15
N LEU A 99 22.07 2.97 4.92
CA LEU A 99 21.98 4.33 4.37
C LEU A 99 23.16 4.66 3.45
N ASN A 100 24.36 4.20 3.81
CA ASN A 100 25.59 4.40 3.02
C ASN A 100 25.64 3.64 1.69
N ARG A 101 24.75 2.67 1.46
CA ARG A 101 24.66 1.93 0.18
C ARG A 101 23.92 2.73 -0.90
N HIS A 102 23.24 3.82 -0.55
CA HIS A 102 22.64 4.73 -1.52
C HIS A 102 23.67 5.69 -2.12
N THR A 103 23.33 6.26 -3.28
CA THR A 103 24.14 7.31 -3.93
C THR A 103 24.31 8.54 -3.03
N ASP A 104 25.45 9.22 -3.09
CA ASP A 104 25.75 10.42 -2.27
C ASP A 104 24.73 11.56 -2.40
N SER A 105 23.90 11.59 -3.43
CA SER A 105 22.81 12.57 -3.56
C SER A 105 21.54 12.22 -2.80
N ILE A 106 21.48 11.10 -2.07
CA ILE A 106 20.22 10.60 -1.48
C ILE A 106 19.59 11.61 -0.52
N PHE A 107 20.38 12.29 0.31
CA PHE A 107 19.90 13.26 1.29
C PHE A 107 20.26 14.72 0.95
N LYS A 108 21.10 14.95 -0.06
CA LYS A 108 21.55 16.30 -0.44
C LYS A 108 20.38 17.21 -0.79
N ASP A 109 20.37 18.39 -0.18
CA ASP A 109 19.31 19.41 -0.34
C ASP A 109 17.90 18.90 0.01
N LYS A 110 17.77 17.81 0.76
CA LYS A 110 16.48 17.22 1.15
C LYS A 110 16.05 17.63 2.55
N THR A 111 14.73 17.66 2.73
CA THR A 111 14.09 17.65 4.05
C THR A 111 13.92 16.20 4.50
N VAL A 112 14.57 15.84 5.61
CA VAL A 112 14.69 14.46 6.11
C VAL A 112 14.09 14.38 7.51
N ALA A 113 13.29 13.35 7.79
CA ALA A 113 12.94 12.97 9.16
C ALA A 113 13.59 11.63 9.51
N GLU A 114 14.19 11.55 10.69
CA GLU A 114 14.60 10.30 11.33
C GLU A 114 13.63 9.97 12.47
N LEU A 115 13.06 8.76 12.44
CA LEU A 115 12.17 8.24 13.46
C LEU A 115 12.96 7.39 14.47
N GLY A 116 12.79 7.69 15.76
CA GLY A 116 13.51 7.03 16.85
C GLY A 116 14.98 7.43 16.89
N CYS A 117 15.26 8.73 16.94
CA CYS A 117 16.63 9.24 16.81
C CYS A 117 17.55 8.88 18.00
N GLY A 118 17.00 8.48 19.16
CA GLY A 118 17.76 8.10 20.34
C GLY A 118 18.66 9.25 20.83
N ASN A 119 19.97 9.03 20.85
CA ASN A 119 20.95 10.07 21.21
C ASN A 119 21.31 11.04 20.05
N GLY A 120 20.71 10.85 18.87
CA GLY A 120 20.82 11.74 17.71
C GLY A 120 22.02 11.50 16.79
N TRP A 121 22.79 10.42 17.00
CA TRP A 121 24.05 10.23 16.26
C TRP A 121 23.85 10.04 14.75
N ILE A 122 22.85 9.26 14.32
CA ILE A 122 22.54 9.06 12.90
C ILE A 122 22.03 10.37 12.29
N THR A 123 21.18 11.12 13.00
CA THR A 123 20.67 12.42 12.54
C THR A 123 21.82 13.38 12.23
N ILE A 124 22.79 13.47 13.14
CA ILE A 124 23.99 14.30 13.00
C ILE A 124 24.90 13.76 11.89
N ALA A 125 25.10 12.44 11.82
CA ALA A 125 25.90 11.80 10.77
C ALA A 125 25.30 12.05 9.38
N ILE A 126 23.96 12.05 9.25
CA ILE A 126 23.29 12.37 8.00
C ILE A 126 23.59 13.80 7.57
N ALA A 127 23.51 14.75 8.51
CA ALA A 127 23.77 16.16 8.24
C ALA A 127 25.24 16.43 7.86
N GLU A 128 26.18 15.81 8.57
CA GLU A 128 27.63 15.91 8.31
C GLU A 128 28.01 15.34 6.93
N LYS A 129 27.45 14.19 6.56
CA LYS A 129 27.88 13.48 5.34
C LYS A 129 27.27 14.02 4.06
N TRP A 130 25.96 14.30 4.06
CA TRP A 130 25.21 14.47 2.82
C TRP A 130 24.68 15.89 2.59
N SER A 131 24.99 16.86 3.45
CA SER A 131 24.56 18.26 3.31
C SER A 131 23.06 18.41 2.98
N PRO A 132 22.15 17.80 3.77
CA PRO A 132 20.70 17.97 3.59
C PRO A 132 20.28 19.42 3.83
N ALA A 133 19.14 19.80 3.26
CA ALA A 133 18.55 21.11 3.55
C ALA A 133 18.15 21.21 5.03
N LYS A 134 17.56 20.13 5.57
CA LYS A 134 17.21 19.99 6.98
C LYS A 134 17.04 18.52 7.36
N VAL A 135 17.48 18.13 8.55
CA VAL A 135 17.23 16.82 9.17
C VAL A 135 16.54 17.05 10.52
N TYR A 136 15.45 16.34 10.74
CA TYR A 136 14.73 16.34 12.00
C TYR A 136 14.87 14.96 12.65
N GLY A 137 15.49 14.89 13.82
CA GLY A 137 15.45 13.71 14.66
C GLY A 137 14.19 13.73 15.53
N LEU A 138 13.36 12.70 15.42
CA LEU A 138 12.14 12.56 16.19
C LEU A 138 12.28 11.42 17.19
N ASP A 139 11.88 11.65 18.43
CA ASP A 139 11.81 10.60 19.44
C ASP A 139 10.60 10.78 20.34
N ILE A 140 10.04 9.67 20.83
CA ILE A 140 8.94 9.69 21.78
C ILE A 140 9.46 9.86 23.21
N ASN A 141 10.73 9.54 23.46
CA ASN A 141 11.38 9.70 24.75
C ASN A 141 11.91 11.15 24.89
N PRO A 142 11.35 11.97 25.81
CA PRO A 142 11.76 13.37 25.96
C PRO A 142 13.22 13.52 26.41
N ARG A 143 13.77 12.55 27.17
CA ARG A 143 15.18 12.58 27.58
C ARG A 143 16.12 12.35 26.39
N ALA A 144 15.72 11.50 25.45
CA ALA A 144 16.45 11.24 24.20
C ALA A 144 16.58 12.51 23.35
N VAL A 145 15.49 13.27 23.20
CA VAL A 145 15.48 14.56 22.50
C VAL A 145 16.44 15.57 23.15
N LYS A 146 16.41 15.68 24.48
CA LYS A 146 17.28 16.63 25.22
C LYS A 146 18.75 16.25 25.11
N VAL A 147 19.09 14.97 25.23
CA VAL A 147 20.47 14.49 25.03
C VAL A 147 20.92 14.69 23.58
N SER A 148 20.04 14.47 22.60
CA SER A 148 20.34 14.73 21.19
C SER A 148 20.70 16.19 20.91
N TRP A 149 20.02 17.15 21.55
CA TRP A 149 20.39 18.56 21.49
C TRP A 149 21.78 18.84 22.09
N ILE A 150 22.11 18.25 23.25
CA ILE A 150 23.46 18.38 23.84
C ILE A 150 24.51 17.84 22.86
N ASN A 151 24.26 16.67 22.28
CA ASN A 151 25.15 16.03 21.32
C ASN A 151 25.33 16.84 20.05
N LEU A 152 24.27 17.50 19.58
CA LEU A 152 24.35 18.44 18.47
C LEU A 152 25.29 19.61 18.81
N TYR A 153 25.18 20.22 19.99
CA TYR A 153 26.11 21.29 20.38
C TYR A 153 27.55 20.80 20.53
N MET A 154 27.76 19.60 21.06
CA MET A 154 29.09 18.99 21.17
C MET A 154 29.76 18.84 19.80
N ASN A 155 28.97 18.53 18.76
CA ASN A 155 29.47 18.33 17.41
C ASN A 155 29.43 19.60 16.55
N ALA A 156 28.51 20.52 16.76
CA ALA A 156 28.39 21.75 15.97
C ALA A 156 29.43 22.82 16.34
N LEU A 157 30.02 22.71 17.52
CA LEU A 157 30.98 23.66 18.07
C LEU A 157 32.31 22.97 18.40
N ASP A 158 33.42 23.66 18.19
CA ASP A 158 34.75 23.21 18.59
C ASP A 158 34.94 23.24 20.12
N GLU A 159 36.11 22.82 20.59
CA GLU A 159 36.43 22.75 22.02
C GLU A 159 36.51 24.14 22.69
N GLN A 160 36.65 25.21 21.91
CA GLN A 160 36.66 26.61 22.35
C GLN A 160 35.27 27.27 22.23
N GLY A 161 34.25 26.48 21.86
CA GLY A 161 32.87 26.90 21.68
C GLY A 161 32.62 27.73 20.42
N GLN A 162 33.51 27.68 19.42
CA GLN A 162 33.31 28.34 18.14
C GLN A 162 32.53 27.43 17.17
N PRO A 163 31.67 27.99 16.29
CA PRO A 163 30.95 27.21 15.31
C PRO A 163 31.87 26.54 14.29
N ILE A 164 31.54 25.28 13.97
CA ILE A 164 32.19 24.52 12.89
C ILE A 164 31.33 24.66 11.64
N TYR A 165 31.96 25.08 10.54
CA TYR A 165 31.31 25.31 9.26
C TYR A 165 31.65 24.22 8.25
N ASP A 166 30.65 23.81 7.48
CA ASP A 166 30.81 22.97 6.30
C ASP A 166 31.23 23.78 5.05
N GLU A 167 31.36 23.09 3.92
CA GLU A 167 31.74 23.68 2.62
C GLU A 167 30.74 24.76 2.13
N GLU A 168 29.49 24.72 2.58
CA GLU A 168 28.43 25.68 2.25
C GLU A 168 28.35 26.83 3.27
N LYS A 169 29.29 26.93 4.21
CA LYS A 169 29.30 27.89 5.33
C LYS A 169 28.07 27.76 6.24
N LYS A 170 27.49 26.56 6.34
CA LYS A 170 26.46 26.23 7.33
C LYS A 170 27.07 25.40 8.45
N THR A 171 26.45 25.46 9.60
CA THR A 171 26.79 24.64 10.77
C THR A 171 25.79 23.51 10.89
N LEU A 172 26.08 22.51 11.73
CA LEU A 172 25.09 21.50 12.08
C LEU A 172 23.85 22.11 12.74
N LEU A 173 23.98 23.23 13.46
CA LEU A 173 22.83 23.94 14.06
C LEU A 173 21.89 24.52 13.00
N ASP A 174 22.37 24.79 11.78
CA ASP A 174 21.52 25.23 10.68
C ASP A 174 20.75 24.05 10.07
N ARG A 175 21.33 22.85 10.10
CA ARG A 175 20.84 21.66 9.39
C ARG A 175 20.03 20.70 10.24
N VAL A 176 20.23 20.66 11.56
CA VAL A 176 19.65 19.63 12.44
C VAL A 176 18.70 20.25 13.46
N GLU A 177 17.58 19.57 13.71
CA GLU A 177 16.67 19.83 14.82
C GLU A 177 16.21 18.52 15.46
N PHE A 178 15.87 18.56 16.76
CA PHE A 178 15.28 17.43 17.46
C PHE A 178 13.96 17.81 18.11
N HIS A 179 12.95 16.95 17.97
CA HIS A 179 11.61 17.18 18.49
C HIS A 179 11.03 15.93 19.15
N GLU A 180 10.27 16.14 20.22
CA GLU A 180 9.43 15.08 20.80
C GLU A 180 8.25 14.82 19.85
N SER A 181 8.07 13.57 19.44
CA SER A 181 7.01 13.18 18.51
C SER A 181 6.72 11.69 18.60
N ASP A 182 5.44 11.33 18.62
CA ASP A 182 5.02 9.97 18.29
C ASP A 182 5.05 9.81 16.76
N LEU A 183 6.04 9.07 16.26
CA LEU A 183 6.33 8.91 14.84
C LEU A 183 6.29 10.26 14.10
N LEU A 184 5.40 10.42 13.11
CA LEU A 184 5.33 11.57 12.21
C LEU A 184 4.29 12.62 12.65
N ALA A 185 3.75 12.53 13.88
CA ALA A 185 2.78 13.49 14.41
C ALA A 185 3.25 14.95 14.26
N TYR A 186 4.52 15.23 14.58
CA TYR A 186 5.12 16.56 14.43
C TYR A 186 4.89 17.18 13.04
N PHE A 187 5.10 16.38 11.99
CA PHE A 187 4.98 16.79 10.59
C PHE A 187 3.53 16.87 10.15
N ARG A 188 2.70 15.90 10.53
CA ARG A 188 1.27 15.83 10.20
C ARG A 188 0.48 17.01 10.75
N GLU A 189 0.76 17.41 11.99
CA GLU A 189 0.09 18.54 12.65
C GLU A 189 0.50 19.90 12.08
N ARG A 190 1.68 19.99 11.47
CA ARG A 190 2.27 21.24 10.94
C ARG A 190 2.19 21.34 9.42
N ASP A 191 1.63 20.33 8.76
CA ASP A 191 1.56 20.21 7.30
C ASP A 191 2.93 20.39 6.60
N ILE A 192 3.98 19.83 7.21
CA ILE A 192 5.34 19.87 6.65
C ILE A 192 5.56 18.62 5.78
N GLN A 193 5.91 18.84 4.51
CA GLN A 193 6.17 17.75 3.58
C GLN A 193 7.65 17.30 3.60
N LEU A 194 7.87 15.99 3.57
CA LEU A 194 9.18 15.33 3.66
C LEU A 194 9.63 14.76 2.31
N GLU A 195 10.94 14.77 2.07
CA GLU A 195 11.53 14.07 0.91
C GLU A 195 12.15 12.73 1.30
N ARG A 196 12.55 12.59 2.57
CA ARG A 196 13.10 11.37 3.13
C ARG A 196 12.50 11.11 4.50
N ILE A 197 12.15 9.87 4.74
CA ILE A 197 11.78 9.36 6.05
C ILE A 197 12.72 8.19 6.30
N VAL A 198 13.47 8.23 7.38
CA VAL A 198 14.35 7.13 7.76
C VAL A 198 13.98 6.71 9.18
N GLY A 199 14.10 5.44 9.53
CA GLY A 199 13.76 5.02 10.88
C GLY A 199 14.47 3.75 11.29
N CYS A 200 15.03 3.80 12.49
CA CYS A 200 15.50 2.65 13.23
C CYS A 200 14.63 2.43 14.47
N ILE A 201 13.42 1.91 14.27
CA ILE A 201 12.36 1.92 15.30
C ILE A 201 12.09 0.53 15.91
N PRO A 202 11.58 0.45 17.15
CA PRO A 202 11.33 -0.80 17.85
C PRO A 202 10.37 -1.75 17.11
N GLN A 203 10.70 -3.04 17.13
CA GLN A 203 9.94 -4.11 16.45
C GLN A 203 9.48 -5.23 17.40
N ILE A 204 9.88 -5.17 18.68
CA ILE A 204 9.51 -6.18 19.67
C ILE A 204 8.31 -5.65 20.46
N LEU A 205 7.24 -6.45 20.56
CA LEU A 205 6.09 -6.07 21.37
C LEU A 205 6.46 -6.11 22.86
N ASN A 206 5.99 -5.12 23.61
CA ASN A 206 6.19 -5.10 25.05
C ASN A 206 5.50 -6.32 25.70
N PRO A 207 6.20 -7.12 26.55
CA PRO A 207 5.60 -8.25 27.26
C PRO A 207 4.39 -7.86 28.14
N ASN A 208 4.33 -6.60 28.56
CA ASN A 208 3.18 -6.00 29.24
C ASN A 208 2.43 -5.06 28.28
N PRO A 209 1.25 -5.46 27.76
CA PRO A 209 0.46 -4.66 26.82
C PRO A 209 0.04 -3.28 27.37
N GLU A 210 -0.09 -3.15 28.70
CA GLU A 210 -0.50 -1.90 29.35
C GLU A 210 0.68 -0.98 29.68
N ALA A 211 1.93 -1.41 29.48
CA ALA A 211 3.09 -0.57 29.78
C ALA A 211 3.11 0.69 28.90
N MET A 212 2.82 0.53 27.61
CA MET A 212 2.94 1.58 26.60
C MET A 212 1.70 2.47 26.46
N SER A 213 0.62 2.22 27.22
CA SER A 213 -0.57 3.08 27.25
C SER A 213 -0.45 4.24 28.25
N LYS A 214 0.61 4.25 29.06
CA LYS A 214 0.89 5.29 30.04
C LYS A 214 1.32 6.58 29.35
N MET A 215 0.92 7.71 29.93
CA MET A 215 1.38 9.02 29.48
C MET A 215 2.91 9.11 29.62
N ILE A 216 3.60 9.30 28.50
CA ILE A 216 5.05 9.45 28.47
C ILE A 216 5.37 10.86 28.94
N THR A 217 6.22 10.95 29.97
CA THR A 217 6.67 12.23 30.53
C THR A 217 8.15 12.13 30.87
N GLU A 218 8.84 13.27 30.91
CA GLU A 218 10.26 13.32 31.27
C GLU A 218 10.58 12.83 32.69
N ASN A 219 9.57 12.79 33.57
CA ASN A 219 9.67 12.34 34.95
C ASN A 219 9.35 10.84 35.13
N ALA A 220 9.11 10.10 34.04
CA ALA A 220 8.94 8.66 34.10
C ALA A 220 10.24 7.96 34.55
N SER A 221 10.12 6.71 35.02
CA SER A 221 11.29 5.95 35.47
C SER A 221 12.27 5.69 34.32
N GLU A 222 13.57 5.60 34.66
CA GLU A 222 14.63 5.36 33.67
C GLU A 222 14.42 4.05 32.91
N GLU A 223 14.01 2.99 33.61
CA GLU A 223 13.67 1.69 33.03
C GLU A 223 12.53 1.82 32.01
N PHE A 224 11.46 2.55 32.33
CA PHE A 224 10.35 2.74 31.41
C PHE A 224 10.77 3.50 30.16
N LEU A 225 11.57 4.57 30.31
CA LEU A 225 12.07 5.36 29.18
C LEU A 225 13.07 4.59 28.32
N TYR A 226 13.88 3.73 28.92
CA TYR A 226 14.77 2.82 28.22
C TYR A 226 13.98 1.77 27.42
N ASP A 227 12.92 1.22 28.01
CA ASP A 227 12.03 0.26 27.37
C ASP A 227 11.36 0.81 26.10
N LEU A 228 11.09 2.13 26.03
CA LEU A 228 10.56 2.78 24.81
C LEU A 228 11.47 2.59 23.58
N SER A 229 12.76 2.34 23.80
CA SER A 229 13.72 2.11 22.71
C SER A 229 13.78 0.66 22.25
N ASN A 230 13.30 -0.27 23.08
CA ASN A 230 13.37 -1.72 22.83
C ASN A 230 12.02 -2.30 22.43
N TYR A 231 10.93 -1.71 22.94
CA TYR A 231 9.59 -2.26 22.82
C TYR A 231 8.61 -1.28 22.17
N CYS A 232 7.62 -1.83 21.46
CA CYS A 232 6.47 -1.10 20.94
C CYS A 232 5.15 -1.69 21.46
N ALA A 233 4.10 -0.87 21.40
CA ALA A 233 2.72 -1.33 21.64
C ALA A 233 2.15 -2.02 20.39
N LEU A 234 1.07 -2.79 20.57
CA LEU A 234 0.23 -3.20 19.44
C LEU A 234 -0.34 -1.96 18.74
N GLN A 235 -0.24 -1.94 17.41
CA GLN A 235 -0.69 -0.81 16.59
C GLN A 235 -2.08 -1.03 15.96
N GLY A 236 -2.61 -2.26 16.00
CA GLY A 236 -3.88 -2.63 15.36
C GLY A 236 -3.73 -3.02 13.89
N PHE A 237 -2.52 -3.35 13.46
CA PHE A 237 -2.19 -3.75 12.08
C PHE A 237 -2.01 -5.26 11.98
N VAL A 238 -2.23 -5.85 10.80
CA VAL A 238 -1.91 -7.27 10.56
C VAL A 238 -0.41 -7.51 10.81
N GLU A 239 0.42 -6.52 10.51
CA GLU A 239 1.86 -6.48 10.69
C GLU A 239 2.33 -6.59 12.15
N ASP A 240 1.46 -6.35 13.14
CA ASP A 240 1.78 -6.59 14.56
C ASP A 240 2.15 -8.06 14.79
N GLN A 241 1.55 -8.99 14.04
CA GLN A 241 1.86 -10.42 14.11
C GLN A 241 3.31 -10.75 13.70
N PHE A 242 3.97 -9.83 13.00
CA PHE A 242 5.35 -9.94 12.54
C PHE A 242 6.31 -8.98 13.28
N GLY A 243 5.84 -8.27 14.31
CA GLY A 243 6.65 -7.23 14.98
C GLY A 243 6.85 -5.97 14.11
N LEU A 244 6.10 -5.84 13.01
CA LEU A 244 6.25 -4.75 12.04
C LEU A 244 5.15 -3.69 12.17
N GLY A 245 4.24 -3.81 13.15
CA GLY A 245 3.11 -2.89 13.29
C GLY A 245 3.51 -1.42 13.43
N LEU A 246 4.58 -1.11 14.19
CA LEU A 246 5.08 0.26 14.31
C LEU A 246 5.63 0.80 12.99
N ILE A 247 6.28 -0.05 12.19
CA ILE A 247 6.74 0.30 10.84
C ILE A 247 5.55 0.49 9.90
N ALA A 248 4.53 -0.38 9.95
CA ALA A 248 3.32 -0.25 9.15
C ALA A 248 2.62 1.08 9.40
N ARG A 249 2.45 1.44 10.69
CA ARG A 249 1.94 2.76 11.08
C ARG A 249 2.83 3.89 10.56
N ALA A 250 4.15 3.80 10.70
CA ALA A 250 5.08 4.81 10.20
C ALA A 250 4.99 5.00 8.67
N VAL A 251 4.82 3.91 7.91
CA VAL A 251 4.63 3.95 6.45
C VAL A 251 3.30 4.62 6.10
N GLU A 252 2.19 4.24 6.76
CA GLU A 252 0.88 4.84 6.52
C GLU A 252 0.86 6.34 6.86
N GLU A 253 1.41 6.73 8.01
CA GLU A 253 1.59 8.14 8.36
C GLU A 253 2.49 8.86 7.36
N GLY A 254 3.53 8.17 6.87
CA GLY A 254 4.45 8.63 5.84
C GLY A 254 3.74 8.98 4.54
N ILE A 255 2.73 8.22 4.11
CA ILE A 255 1.95 8.51 2.90
C ILE A 255 1.35 9.92 2.95
N ALA A 256 0.94 10.38 4.13
CA ALA A 256 0.34 11.71 4.29
C ALA A 256 1.34 12.85 4.08
N VAL A 257 2.58 12.68 4.53
CA VAL A 257 3.58 13.77 4.62
C VAL A 257 4.69 13.68 3.57
N ILE A 258 4.88 12.54 2.92
CA ILE A 258 5.98 12.36 1.96
C ILE A 258 5.66 12.99 0.60
N LYS A 259 6.61 13.70 -0.02
CA LYS A 259 6.45 14.20 -1.39
C LYS A 259 6.35 13.03 -2.38
N PRO A 260 5.75 13.21 -3.58
CA PRO A 260 5.61 12.15 -4.58
C PRO A 260 6.88 11.37 -4.94
N ALA A 261 8.03 12.04 -5.00
CA ALA A 261 9.34 11.42 -5.28
C ALA A 261 10.15 11.10 -4.00
N GLY A 262 9.49 11.10 -2.84
CA GLY A 262 10.14 10.81 -1.58
C GLY A 262 10.42 9.33 -1.39
N ILE A 263 11.33 9.04 -0.47
CA ILE A 263 11.80 7.68 -0.16
C ILE A 263 11.66 7.47 1.34
N MET A 264 11.13 6.31 1.74
CA MET A 264 11.17 5.87 3.13
C MET A 264 12.19 4.74 3.28
N ILE A 265 13.02 4.77 4.32
CA ILE A 265 14.09 3.79 4.56
C ILE A 265 13.98 3.28 5.98
N PHE A 266 13.74 1.98 6.13
CA PHE A 266 13.56 1.35 7.44
C PHE A 266 14.48 0.15 7.60
N ASN A 267 15.00 -0.02 8.81
CA ASN A 267 15.57 -1.30 9.21
C ASN A 267 14.42 -2.30 9.46
N MET A 268 14.65 -3.58 9.16
CA MET A 268 13.73 -4.66 9.49
C MET A 268 14.55 -5.84 9.99
N GLY A 269 14.14 -6.40 11.13
CA GLY A 269 14.68 -7.66 11.64
C GLY A 269 14.17 -8.83 10.80
N GLY A 270 15.07 -9.54 10.09
CA GLY A 270 14.76 -10.75 9.30
C GLY A 270 15.86 -11.13 8.27
N ARG A 271 16.44 -12.36 8.36
CA ARG A 271 17.69 -12.94 7.71
C ARG A 271 19.17 -12.55 8.09
N PRO A 272 20.09 -13.53 8.32
CA PRO A 272 21.17 -13.58 9.37
C PRO A 272 22.31 -12.53 9.39
N GLY A 273 22.83 -12.27 10.60
CA GLY A 273 23.93 -11.38 11.01
C GLY A 273 24.38 -11.63 12.47
N GLN A 274 25.59 -11.23 12.87
CA GLN A 274 26.29 -11.83 14.04
C GLN A 274 25.85 -11.34 15.44
N ALA A 275 24.90 -10.41 15.56
CA ALA A 275 24.68 -9.60 16.77
C ALA A 275 23.66 -10.16 17.79
N ALA A 276 23.49 -11.49 17.90
CA ALA A 276 22.52 -12.07 18.85
C ALA A 276 23.01 -12.11 20.32
N GLY A 277 24.16 -11.49 20.62
CA GLY A 277 24.75 -11.46 21.96
C GLY A 277 24.00 -10.54 22.93
N ASP A 278 23.43 -9.44 22.42
CA ASP A 278 22.86 -8.36 23.24
C ASP A 278 21.33 -8.43 23.36
N THR A 279 20.66 -9.24 22.54
CA THR A 279 19.21 -9.46 22.65
C THR A 279 18.92 -10.44 23.79
N ASP A 280 18.08 -10.06 24.77
CA ASP A 280 17.56 -11.01 25.75
C ASP A 280 16.59 -11.99 25.07
N ILE A 281 17.14 -13.06 24.51
CA ILE A 281 16.38 -14.11 23.83
C ILE A 281 15.34 -14.72 24.78
N SER A 282 15.54 -14.67 26.11
CA SER A 282 14.59 -15.24 27.07
C SER A 282 13.24 -14.51 27.08
N ALA A 283 13.23 -13.18 26.91
CA ALA A 283 12.00 -12.41 26.74
C ALA A 283 11.26 -12.82 25.46
N LEU A 284 12.01 -13.05 24.38
CA LEU A 284 11.45 -13.48 23.09
C LEU A 284 10.84 -14.89 23.16
N VAL A 285 11.42 -15.79 23.97
CA VAL A 285 10.83 -17.12 24.23
C VAL A 285 9.47 -17.02 24.90
N GLU A 286 9.30 -16.11 25.87
CA GLU A 286 8.00 -15.89 26.51
C GLU A 286 7.00 -15.24 25.55
N ILE A 287 7.44 -14.38 24.63
CA ILE A 287 6.58 -13.84 23.57
C ILE A 287 6.12 -14.96 22.63
N GLU A 288 7.00 -15.81 22.09
CA GLU A 288 6.62 -16.95 21.21
C GLU A 288 5.66 -17.94 21.88
N LYS A 289 5.68 -18.01 23.21
CA LYS A 289 4.78 -18.88 23.98
C LYS A 289 3.36 -18.32 24.07
N ASN A 290 3.24 -16.99 24.09
CA ASN A 290 1.97 -16.29 24.34
C ASN A 290 1.42 -15.60 23.07
N SER A 291 2.15 -15.66 21.95
CA SER A 291 1.80 -15.02 20.67
C SER A 291 2.05 -15.99 19.50
N PRO A 292 1.28 -15.89 18.39
CA PRO A 292 1.61 -16.59 17.14
C PRO A 292 2.91 -16.10 16.49
N HIS A 293 3.50 -15.01 16.99
CA HIS A 293 4.75 -14.47 16.48
C HIS A 293 5.91 -15.46 16.65
N ARG A 294 6.73 -15.61 15.60
CA ARG A 294 7.90 -16.48 15.58
C ARG A 294 9.13 -15.67 15.18
N PHE A 295 10.14 -15.66 16.04
CA PHE A 295 11.39 -14.97 15.74
C PHE A 295 12.31 -15.88 14.93
N GLU A 296 13.05 -15.31 13.98
CA GLU A 296 14.00 -16.05 13.14
C GLU A 296 15.45 -15.81 13.59
N PHE A 297 16.05 -16.85 14.14
CA PHE A 297 17.48 -16.90 14.46
C PHE A 297 18.19 -17.92 13.58
N PHE A 298 19.51 -17.88 13.55
CA PHE A 298 20.34 -18.79 12.76
C PHE A 298 21.48 -19.33 13.62
N MET A 299 21.87 -20.57 13.37
CA MET A 299 23.00 -21.22 14.08
C MET A 299 24.34 -20.74 13.51
N GLY A 300 24.65 -19.46 13.71
CA GLY A 300 25.84 -18.79 13.16
C GLY A 300 25.59 -18.14 11.79
N ILE A 301 26.49 -17.24 11.39
CA ILE A 301 26.33 -16.32 10.25
C ILE A 301 26.07 -17.05 8.92
N SER A 302 26.62 -18.25 8.76
CA SER A 302 26.46 -19.08 7.57
C SER A 302 25.21 -19.97 7.60
N GLY A 303 24.37 -19.88 8.63
CA GLY A 303 23.12 -20.62 8.73
C GLY A 303 22.12 -20.12 7.69
N ASP A 304 21.58 -21.04 6.89
CA ASP A 304 20.57 -20.77 5.87
C ASP A 304 19.15 -21.16 6.31
N GLN A 305 19.04 -21.92 7.39
CA GLN A 305 17.77 -22.35 7.99
C GLN A 305 17.48 -21.58 9.28
N PRO A 306 16.30 -20.93 9.40
CA PRO A 306 15.92 -20.25 10.62
C PRO A 306 15.50 -21.24 11.72
N ILE A 307 15.81 -20.89 12.96
CA ILE A 307 15.36 -21.54 14.20
C ILE A 307 14.56 -20.53 15.04
N CYS A 308 13.59 -21.01 15.84
CA CYS A 308 12.79 -20.15 16.70
C CYS A 308 13.56 -19.65 17.94
N ALA A 309 13.04 -18.65 18.65
CA ALA A 309 13.66 -18.11 19.86
C ALA A 309 13.94 -19.20 20.90
N ARG A 310 13.02 -20.15 21.09
CA ARG A 310 13.21 -21.26 22.04
C ARG A 310 14.43 -22.12 21.70
N THR A 311 14.58 -22.50 20.42
CA THR A 311 15.72 -23.31 19.98
C THR A 311 17.00 -22.49 20.03
N ALA A 312 16.95 -21.22 19.66
CA ALA A 312 18.09 -20.31 19.72
C ALA A 312 18.59 -20.14 21.17
N TRP A 313 17.69 -19.91 22.12
CA TRP A 313 18.00 -19.80 23.53
C TRP A 313 18.65 -21.07 24.08
N ALA A 314 18.07 -22.23 23.78
CA ALA A 314 18.61 -23.52 24.23
C ALA A 314 19.99 -23.82 23.60
N TYR A 315 20.17 -23.57 22.31
CA TYR A 315 21.44 -23.77 21.62
C TYR A 315 22.52 -22.80 22.12
N GLY A 316 22.18 -21.52 22.33
CA GLY A 316 23.06 -20.52 22.91
C GLY A 316 23.51 -20.89 24.33
N LYS A 317 22.58 -21.35 25.19
CA LYS A 317 22.91 -21.85 26.55
C LYS A 317 23.84 -23.06 26.53
N ALA A 318 23.82 -23.86 25.46
CA ALA A 318 24.73 -24.99 25.26
C ALA A 318 26.09 -24.59 24.66
N GLY A 319 26.39 -23.29 24.51
CA GLY A 319 27.63 -22.77 23.94
C GLY A 319 27.61 -22.63 22.41
N GLY A 320 26.45 -22.82 21.78
CA GLY A 320 26.24 -22.58 20.36
C GLY A 320 26.28 -21.10 20.00
N ARG A 321 26.73 -20.77 18.78
CA ARG A 321 26.69 -19.40 18.28
C ARG A 321 25.33 -19.12 17.63
N ILE A 322 24.70 -18.03 18.02
CA ILE A 322 23.45 -17.53 17.43
C ILE A 322 23.76 -16.29 16.61
N SER A 323 23.05 -16.15 15.51
CA SER A 323 23.01 -14.95 14.68
C SER A 323 21.55 -14.59 14.43
N HIS A 324 21.25 -13.30 14.36
CA HIS A 324 19.97 -12.79 13.90
C HIS A 324 20.23 -11.78 12.80
N ALA A 325 19.17 -11.45 12.13
CA ALA A 325 19.21 -10.69 10.93
C ALA A 325 19.09 -9.18 11.04
N LEU A 326 19.72 -8.45 10.12
CA LEU A 326 19.29 -7.09 9.84
C LEU A 326 19.29 -6.78 8.35
N SER A 327 18.13 -6.33 7.87
CA SER A 327 17.95 -5.82 6.52
C SER A 327 17.55 -4.35 6.57
N VAL A 328 17.96 -3.56 5.57
CA VAL A 328 17.54 -2.17 5.41
C VAL A 328 16.80 -2.06 4.08
N TYR A 329 15.54 -1.67 4.15
CA TYR A 329 14.65 -1.56 2.99
C TYR A 329 14.40 -0.09 2.67
N SER A 330 14.43 0.22 1.37
CA SER A 330 14.06 1.52 0.82
C SER A 330 12.81 1.34 -0.03
N CYS A 331 11.76 2.13 0.22
CA CYS A 331 10.53 2.08 -0.55
C CYS A 331 10.15 3.46 -1.12
N GLN A 332 9.41 3.41 -2.23
CA GLN A 332 8.81 4.56 -2.90
C GLN A 332 7.36 4.24 -3.19
N LEU A 333 6.49 5.25 -3.11
CA LEU A 333 5.10 5.06 -3.46
C LEU A 333 4.96 4.88 -4.97
N ARG A 334 4.35 3.77 -5.37
CA ARG A 334 3.86 3.59 -6.74
C ARG A 334 2.71 4.56 -6.98
N GLN A 335 2.75 5.32 -8.07
CA GLN A 335 1.70 6.30 -8.41
C GLN A 335 1.27 7.17 -7.20
N PRO A 336 2.19 7.98 -6.65
CA PRO A 336 2.05 8.60 -5.33
C PRO A 336 0.79 9.44 -5.15
N ASN A 337 0.35 10.15 -6.19
CA ASN A 337 -0.84 11.00 -6.10
C ASN A 337 -2.13 10.16 -5.93
N GLN A 338 -2.21 9.04 -6.63
CA GLN A 338 -3.32 8.11 -6.57
C GLN A 338 -3.35 7.38 -5.23
N VAL A 339 -2.21 6.86 -4.77
CA VAL A 339 -2.10 6.22 -3.45
C VAL A 339 -2.49 7.17 -2.33
N LYS A 340 -1.99 8.41 -2.34
CA LYS A 340 -2.39 9.43 -1.37
C LYS A 340 -3.89 9.66 -1.35
N MET A 341 -4.54 9.73 -2.52
CA MET A 341 -5.99 9.92 -2.62
C MET A 341 -6.77 8.74 -2.03
N ILE A 342 -6.30 7.50 -2.23
CA ILE A 342 -6.89 6.29 -1.65
C ILE A 342 -6.79 6.35 -0.12
N PHE A 343 -5.60 6.57 0.43
CA PHE A 343 -5.39 6.60 1.88
C PHE A 343 -6.07 7.82 2.54
N GLU A 344 -6.17 8.96 1.86
CA GLU A 344 -6.95 10.10 2.37
C GLU A 344 -8.44 9.79 2.50
N PHE A 345 -8.99 8.98 1.59
CA PHE A 345 -10.37 8.50 1.68
C PHE A 345 -10.56 7.52 2.84
N LEU A 346 -9.64 6.56 3.00
CA LEU A 346 -9.75 5.50 4.01
C LEU A 346 -9.71 6.01 5.45
N LYS A 347 -9.06 7.16 5.71
CA LYS A 347 -9.07 7.83 7.01
C LYS A 347 -10.46 8.16 7.56
N SER A 348 -11.49 8.15 6.72
CA SER A 348 -12.86 8.52 7.09
C SER A 348 -13.72 7.33 7.54
N GLY A 349 -13.20 6.49 8.45
CA GLY A 349 -13.96 5.40 9.07
C GLY A 349 -13.95 4.05 8.33
N PHE A 350 -12.92 3.79 7.51
CA PHE A 350 -12.76 2.54 6.77
C PHE A 350 -11.58 1.69 7.29
N GLU A 351 -11.42 1.57 8.61
CA GLU A 351 -10.29 0.88 9.25
C GLU A 351 -10.12 -0.58 8.78
N GLU A 352 -11.21 -1.33 8.66
CA GLU A 352 -11.19 -2.73 8.18
C GLU A 352 -10.73 -2.85 6.72
N ILE A 353 -11.09 -1.87 5.88
CA ILE A 353 -10.61 -1.82 4.48
C ILE A 353 -9.15 -1.40 4.46
N SER A 354 -8.76 -0.42 5.28
CA SER A 354 -7.37 0.05 5.36
C SER A 354 -6.42 -1.07 5.74
N SER A 355 -6.78 -1.87 6.75
CA SER A 355 -5.96 -2.98 7.24
C SER A 355 -5.90 -4.18 6.29
N SER A 356 -6.79 -4.26 5.30
CA SER A 356 -6.82 -5.34 4.31
C SER A 356 -6.41 -4.89 2.90
N LEU A 357 -6.16 -3.59 2.70
CA LEU A 357 -5.80 -3.07 1.39
C LEU A 357 -4.35 -3.41 1.04
N ASP A 358 -4.20 -4.36 0.12
CA ASP A 358 -2.92 -4.68 -0.50
C ASP A 358 -2.80 -3.99 -1.88
N LEU A 359 -1.81 -3.10 -2.01
CA LEU A 359 -1.44 -2.45 -3.27
C LEU A 359 -0.16 -3.04 -3.87
N SER A 360 0.27 -4.22 -3.40
CA SER A 360 1.32 -5.01 -4.03
C SER A 360 0.76 -5.74 -5.25
N PHE A 361 1.53 -5.70 -6.33
CA PHE A 361 1.16 -6.35 -7.59
C PHE A 361 2.41 -6.99 -8.19
N GLU A 362 2.31 -8.26 -8.58
CA GLU A 362 3.39 -8.94 -9.31
C GLU A 362 3.54 -8.40 -10.74
N ASP A 363 2.43 -7.96 -11.35
CA ASP A 363 2.37 -7.40 -12.69
C ASP A 363 2.14 -5.88 -12.65
N ASP A 364 3.07 -5.12 -13.24
CA ASP A 364 3.03 -3.67 -13.31
C ASP A 364 1.80 -3.14 -14.06
N SER A 365 1.32 -3.85 -15.08
CA SER A 365 0.13 -3.47 -15.84
C SER A 365 -1.14 -3.51 -14.99
N VAL A 366 -1.23 -4.51 -14.10
CA VAL A 366 -2.35 -4.64 -13.16
C VAL A 366 -2.35 -3.49 -12.17
N ALA A 367 -1.18 -3.12 -11.65
CA ALA A 367 -1.04 -1.95 -10.77
C ALA A 367 -1.45 -0.65 -11.48
N ASP A 368 -1.04 -0.51 -12.74
CA ASP A 368 -1.32 0.66 -13.56
C ASP A 368 -2.80 0.83 -13.91
N GLU A 369 -3.60 -0.22 -13.78
CA GLU A 369 -5.06 -0.17 -13.89
C GLU A 369 -5.75 -0.04 -12.53
N LYS A 370 -5.37 -0.87 -11.55
CA LYS A 370 -6.06 -0.97 -10.26
C LYS A 370 -5.86 0.28 -9.39
N ILE A 371 -4.66 0.83 -9.32
CA ILE A 371 -4.40 2.02 -8.48
C ILE A 371 -5.19 3.25 -8.98
N PRO A 372 -5.17 3.61 -10.28
CA PRO A 372 -6.01 4.70 -10.79
C PRO A 372 -7.51 4.44 -10.63
N PHE A 373 -7.95 3.19 -10.80
CA PHE A 373 -9.36 2.83 -10.59
C PHE A 373 -9.77 3.07 -9.12
N LEU A 374 -8.98 2.58 -8.16
CA LEU A 374 -9.25 2.77 -6.74
C LEU A 374 -9.21 4.25 -6.35
N ALA A 375 -8.26 5.02 -6.86
CA ALA A 375 -8.22 6.47 -6.64
C ALA A 375 -9.46 7.17 -7.23
N TYR A 376 -9.88 6.79 -8.43
CA TYR A 376 -11.12 7.30 -9.03
C TYR A 376 -12.35 6.94 -8.19
N LEU A 377 -12.44 5.70 -7.72
CA LEU A 377 -13.54 5.24 -6.88
C LEU A 377 -13.57 6.00 -5.54
N ALA A 378 -12.43 6.10 -4.86
CA ALA A 378 -12.27 6.85 -3.61
C ALA A 378 -12.75 8.30 -3.78
N ARG A 379 -12.33 8.96 -4.87
CA ARG A 379 -12.77 10.31 -5.21
C ARG A 379 -14.28 10.40 -5.42
N VAL A 380 -14.85 9.46 -6.18
CA VAL A 380 -16.30 9.41 -6.45
C VAL A 380 -17.09 9.20 -5.17
N LEU A 381 -16.65 8.30 -4.29
CA LEU A 381 -17.31 8.02 -3.01
C LEU A 381 -17.18 9.20 -2.04
N LYS A 382 -16.05 9.93 -2.06
CA LYS A 382 -15.83 11.11 -1.23
C LYS A 382 -16.65 12.33 -1.67
N GLU A 383 -16.74 12.56 -2.99
CA GLU A 383 -17.41 13.74 -3.55
C GLU A 383 -18.94 13.60 -3.64
N LYS A 384 -19.46 12.37 -3.78
CA LYS A 384 -20.89 12.16 -4.02
C LYS A 384 -21.63 11.83 -2.73
N SER A 385 -22.61 12.66 -2.39
CA SER A 385 -23.57 12.38 -1.31
C SER A 385 -24.66 11.37 -1.71
N TYR A 386 -24.78 11.04 -2.99
CA TYR A 386 -25.71 10.04 -3.52
C TYR A 386 -25.19 9.44 -4.84
N PHE A 387 -25.54 8.18 -5.10
CA PHE A 387 -25.30 7.58 -6.41
C PHE A 387 -26.35 8.10 -7.41
N PRO A 388 -25.95 8.68 -8.55
CA PRO A 388 -26.91 9.06 -9.58
C PRO A 388 -27.58 7.80 -10.12
N TYR A 389 -28.92 7.83 -10.22
CA TYR A 389 -29.64 6.76 -10.89
C TYR A 389 -29.35 6.83 -12.39
N GLU A 390 -28.53 5.91 -12.88
CA GLU A 390 -28.24 5.82 -14.30
C GLU A 390 -29.49 5.40 -15.08
N PRO A 391 -29.67 5.83 -16.34
CA PRO A 391 -30.79 5.38 -17.16
C PRO A 391 -30.83 3.84 -17.26
N PRO A 392 -32.01 3.21 -17.48
CA PRO A 392 -32.11 1.75 -17.64
C PRO A 392 -31.21 1.17 -18.75
N ALA A 393 -30.77 2.01 -19.69
CA ALA A 393 -29.84 1.62 -20.74
C ALA A 393 -28.36 1.59 -20.32
N GLY A 394 -28.04 1.99 -19.09
CA GLY A 394 -26.68 2.13 -18.57
C GLY A 394 -26.04 3.50 -18.78
N CYS A 395 -24.87 3.69 -18.15
CA CYS A 395 -24.15 4.97 -18.12
C CYS A 395 -23.90 5.55 -19.51
N LYS A 396 -24.33 6.80 -19.75
CA LYS A 396 -24.15 7.46 -21.06
C LYS A 396 -22.67 7.53 -21.45
N ARG A 397 -21.78 7.86 -20.51
CA ARG A 397 -20.33 7.95 -20.76
C ARG A 397 -19.77 6.61 -21.25
N PHE A 398 -20.10 5.52 -20.56
CA PHE A 398 -19.61 4.20 -20.96
C PHE A 398 -20.14 3.77 -22.32
N ARG A 399 -21.43 4.02 -22.60
CA ARG A 399 -22.01 3.76 -23.92
C ARG A 399 -21.35 4.55 -25.04
N ASN A 400 -20.99 5.81 -24.80
CA ASN A 400 -20.24 6.62 -25.77
C ASN A 400 -18.86 6.01 -26.07
N LEU A 401 -18.17 5.49 -25.04
CA LEU A 401 -16.87 4.84 -25.19
C LEU A 401 -16.98 3.55 -26.03
N ILE A 402 -17.97 2.72 -25.74
CA ILE A 402 -18.23 1.49 -26.51
C ILE A 402 -18.58 1.84 -27.97
N ALA A 403 -19.46 2.81 -28.21
CA ALA A 403 -19.79 3.25 -29.56
C ALA A 403 -18.55 3.80 -30.30
N GLY A 404 -17.73 4.60 -29.63
CA GLY A 404 -16.47 5.12 -30.15
C GLY A 404 -15.47 4.01 -30.49
N PHE A 405 -15.36 2.99 -29.64
CA PHE A 405 -14.52 1.81 -29.86
C PHE A 405 -14.93 1.06 -31.13
N PHE A 406 -16.20 0.69 -31.26
CA PHE A 406 -16.71 0.00 -32.44
C PHE A 406 -16.54 0.81 -33.73
N LYS A 407 -16.72 2.13 -33.64
CA LYS A 407 -16.50 3.03 -34.78
C LYS A 407 -15.04 3.10 -35.20
N ALA A 408 -14.12 3.19 -34.24
CA ALA A 408 -12.69 3.36 -34.50
C ALA A 408 -12.01 2.07 -34.95
N TYR A 409 -12.30 0.95 -34.29
CA TYR A 409 -11.56 -0.31 -34.48
C TYR A 409 -12.28 -1.33 -35.37
N HIS A 410 -13.62 -1.29 -35.42
CA HIS A 410 -14.41 -2.23 -36.23
C HIS A 410 -15.17 -1.57 -37.39
N HIS A 411 -15.06 -0.25 -37.53
CA HIS A 411 -15.77 0.56 -38.54
C HIS A 411 -17.30 0.38 -38.51
N ILE A 412 -17.87 0.07 -37.34
CA ILE A 412 -19.32 -0.06 -37.15
C ILE A 412 -19.87 1.28 -36.66
N PRO A 413 -20.78 1.95 -37.40
CA PRO A 413 -21.26 3.30 -37.08
C PRO A 413 -22.32 3.28 -35.96
N LEU A 414 -21.93 2.86 -34.75
CA LEU A 414 -22.80 2.92 -33.57
C LEU A 414 -22.94 4.35 -33.05
N THR A 415 -24.11 4.65 -32.47
CA THR A 415 -24.33 5.87 -31.69
C THR A 415 -25.06 5.54 -30.39
N SER A 416 -24.76 6.32 -29.36
CA SER A 416 -25.36 6.26 -28.04
C SER A 416 -26.50 7.28 -27.86
N ASP A 417 -26.65 8.22 -28.79
CA ASP A 417 -27.69 9.24 -28.81
C ASP A 417 -29.00 8.71 -29.41
N LEU A 418 -30.10 9.41 -29.12
CA LEU A 418 -31.43 9.08 -29.63
C LEU A 418 -31.47 9.37 -31.13
N ILE A 419 -31.57 8.33 -31.97
CA ILE A 419 -31.91 8.51 -33.38
C ILE A 419 -33.43 8.48 -33.50
N TYR A 420 -33.98 9.48 -34.17
CA TYR A 420 -35.38 9.57 -34.55
C TYR A 420 -35.56 9.01 -35.97
N ILE A 421 -36.19 7.84 -36.08
CA ILE A 421 -36.59 7.29 -37.39
C ILE A 421 -38.06 7.63 -37.62
N ARG A 422 -38.34 8.38 -38.70
CA ARG A 422 -39.71 8.57 -39.21
C ARG A 422 -40.13 7.30 -39.94
N ALA A 423 -41.19 6.65 -39.46
CA ALA A 423 -41.88 5.63 -40.24
C ALA A 423 -42.50 6.28 -41.50
N SER A 424 -42.52 5.55 -42.62
CA SER A 424 -43.06 5.99 -43.91
C SER A 424 -44.52 6.43 -43.82
N ASP A 425 -45.27 5.86 -42.88
CA ASP A 425 -46.68 6.15 -42.66
C ASP A 425 -46.80 6.92 -41.34
N SER A 426 -46.93 8.23 -41.47
CA SER A 426 -46.83 9.22 -40.40
C SER A 426 -47.75 8.91 -39.22
N SER A 427 -47.18 8.44 -38.09
CA SER A 427 -47.72 8.59 -36.71
C SER A 427 -46.77 8.11 -35.60
N PHE A 428 -45.74 7.30 -35.90
CA PHE A 428 -44.85 6.75 -34.86
C PHE A 428 -43.40 7.21 -35.01
N LEU A 429 -42.84 7.73 -33.92
CA LEU A 429 -41.45 8.15 -33.81
C LEU A 429 -40.68 7.03 -33.11
N ILE A 430 -39.83 6.30 -33.83
CA ILE A 430 -39.02 5.24 -33.22
C ILE A 430 -37.74 5.89 -32.66
N ILE A 431 -37.55 5.72 -31.36
CA ILE A 431 -36.33 6.08 -30.65
C ILE A 431 -35.42 4.86 -30.59
N CYS A 432 -34.30 4.88 -31.31
CA CYS A 432 -33.30 3.81 -31.25
C CYS A 432 -32.07 4.25 -30.44
N LYS A 433 -31.67 3.41 -29.48
CA LYS A 433 -30.33 3.45 -28.86
C LYS A 433 -29.58 2.22 -29.36
N ASN A 434 -28.41 2.41 -29.99
CA ASN A 434 -27.69 1.29 -30.60
C ASN A 434 -26.81 0.53 -29.60
N VAL A 435 -26.63 1.07 -28.38
CA VAL A 435 -25.85 0.46 -27.30
C VAL A 435 -26.65 0.51 -25.99
N VAL A 436 -26.77 -0.64 -25.35
CA VAL A 436 -27.40 -0.84 -24.04
C VAL A 436 -26.44 -1.66 -23.18
N VAL A 437 -26.27 -1.29 -21.92
CA VAL A 437 -25.32 -1.93 -21.00
C VAL A 437 -26.09 -2.57 -19.85
N PHE A 438 -25.84 -3.85 -19.63
CA PHE A 438 -26.41 -4.63 -18.53
C PHE A 438 -25.31 -5.03 -17.55
N PRO A 439 -25.63 -5.27 -16.26
CA PRO A 439 -24.66 -5.74 -15.27
C PRO A 439 -23.98 -7.06 -15.64
N SER A 440 -24.66 -7.94 -16.37
CA SER A 440 -24.09 -9.19 -16.86
C SER A 440 -24.81 -9.69 -18.12
N ARG A 441 -24.16 -10.61 -18.83
CA ARG A 441 -24.75 -11.32 -19.99
C ARG A 441 -26.06 -12.02 -19.62
N THR A 442 -26.10 -12.71 -18.47
CA THR A 442 -27.30 -13.38 -17.96
C THR A 442 -28.45 -12.39 -17.77
N VAL A 443 -28.18 -11.24 -17.15
CA VAL A 443 -29.20 -10.21 -16.91
C VAL A 443 -29.73 -9.65 -18.23
N ALA A 444 -28.89 -9.49 -19.26
CA ALA A 444 -29.33 -9.06 -20.59
C ALA A 444 -30.31 -10.06 -21.21
N ILE A 445 -29.97 -11.36 -21.16
CA ILE A 445 -30.79 -12.46 -21.70
C ILE A 445 -32.13 -12.57 -20.96
N GLU A 446 -32.11 -12.55 -19.63
CA GLU A 446 -33.31 -12.60 -18.79
C GLU A 446 -34.24 -11.42 -19.06
N ASN A 447 -33.69 -10.21 -19.16
CA ASN A 447 -34.47 -9.02 -19.51
C ASN A 447 -35.06 -9.11 -20.92
N ALA A 448 -34.33 -9.64 -21.90
CA ALA A 448 -34.85 -9.85 -23.24
C ALA A 448 -36.06 -10.80 -23.23
N LEU A 449 -35.92 -11.97 -22.60
CA LEU A 449 -37.01 -12.94 -22.50
C LEU A 449 -38.24 -12.38 -21.79
N ARG A 450 -38.05 -11.62 -20.71
CA ARG A 450 -39.18 -10.93 -20.03
C ARG A 450 -39.82 -9.86 -20.90
N LEU A 451 -39.02 -9.04 -21.59
CA LEU A 451 -39.51 -7.93 -22.40
C LEU A 451 -40.38 -8.41 -23.57
N PHE A 452 -39.96 -9.48 -24.25
CA PHE A 452 -40.70 -10.03 -25.38
C PHE A 452 -41.79 -11.03 -24.97
N SER A 453 -41.72 -11.56 -23.74
CA SER A 453 -42.68 -12.52 -23.18
C SER A 453 -43.06 -13.63 -24.18
N PRO A 454 -42.08 -14.36 -24.75
CA PRO A 454 -42.40 -15.41 -25.70
C PRO A 454 -43.02 -16.61 -24.99
N ARG A 455 -43.91 -17.33 -25.68
CA ARG A 455 -44.39 -18.65 -25.26
C ARG A 455 -43.29 -19.69 -25.41
N LEU A 456 -42.53 -19.60 -26.51
CA LEU A 456 -41.44 -20.50 -26.82
C LEU A 456 -40.18 -19.71 -27.20
N ALA A 457 -39.09 -20.00 -26.49
CA ALA A 457 -37.75 -19.55 -26.83
C ALA A 457 -36.79 -20.74 -26.98
N ILE A 458 -35.83 -20.61 -27.89
CA ILE A 458 -34.71 -21.55 -28.01
C ILE A 458 -33.45 -20.84 -27.53
N VAL A 459 -32.70 -21.47 -26.62
CA VAL A 459 -31.50 -20.89 -26.02
C VAL A 459 -30.34 -21.87 -26.07
N ASP A 460 -29.16 -21.40 -26.47
CA ASP A 460 -27.90 -22.15 -26.45
C ASP A 460 -27.58 -22.69 -25.05
N GLU A 461 -27.21 -23.97 -24.97
CA GLU A 461 -26.91 -24.72 -23.74
C GLU A 461 -25.89 -24.06 -22.78
N HIS A 462 -24.97 -23.25 -23.31
CA HIS A 462 -24.00 -22.53 -22.48
C HIS A 462 -24.61 -21.30 -21.81
N LEU A 463 -25.73 -20.80 -22.33
CA LEU A 463 -26.43 -19.61 -21.86
C LEU A 463 -27.63 -19.97 -20.96
N THR A 464 -28.14 -21.20 -21.01
CA THR A 464 -29.27 -21.67 -20.19
C THR A 464 -28.92 -21.86 -18.71
N ARG A 465 -27.65 -22.17 -18.39
CA ARG A 465 -27.19 -22.52 -17.02
C ARG A 465 -27.60 -21.54 -15.93
N ASN A 466 -27.68 -20.26 -16.26
CA ASN A 466 -27.97 -19.19 -15.32
C ASN A 466 -29.41 -18.65 -15.43
N LEU A 467 -30.27 -19.30 -16.23
CA LEU A 467 -31.67 -18.91 -16.36
C LEU A 467 -32.53 -19.50 -15.21
N PRO A 468 -33.66 -18.86 -14.87
CA PRO A 468 -34.61 -19.41 -13.91
C PRO A 468 -35.03 -20.84 -14.27
N ARG A 469 -34.81 -21.79 -13.35
CA ARG A 469 -35.11 -23.22 -13.58
C ARG A 469 -36.54 -23.49 -14.02
N GLN A 470 -37.49 -22.67 -13.57
CA GLN A 470 -38.91 -22.74 -13.95
C GLN A 470 -39.17 -22.55 -15.46
N TRP A 471 -38.25 -21.93 -16.21
CA TRP A 471 -38.36 -21.79 -17.66
C TRP A 471 -37.86 -23.03 -18.41
N LEU A 472 -37.07 -23.87 -17.74
CA LEU A 472 -36.40 -25.05 -18.31
C LEU A 472 -37.15 -26.36 -18.00
N THR A 473 -38.29 -26.30 -17.32
CA THR A 473 -39.05 -27.50 -16.92
C THR A 473 -39.88 -28.09 -18.05
N SER A 474 -39.79 -29.41 -18.22
CA SER A 474 -40.51 -30.20 -19.24
C SER A 474 -42.03 -30.26 -19.06
N LEU A 475 -42.56 -29.98 -17.86
CA LEU A 475 -43.99 -30.11 -17.55
C LEU A 475 -44.91 -29.17 -18.37
N ALA A 476 -44.39 -28.05 -18.90
CA ALA A 476 -45.18 -27.14 -19.74
C ALA A 476 -45.48 -27.71 -21.13
N ILE A 477 -44.66 -28.65 -21.62
CA ILE A 477 -44.81 -29.28 -22.94
C ILE A 477 -45.96 -30.30 -22.91
N GLU A 478 -46.12 -31.05 -21.82
CA GLU A 478 -47.20 -32.04 -21.65
C GLU A 478 -48.55 -31.41 -21.28
N THR A 479 -48.56 -30.25 -20.60
CA THR A 479 -49.82 -29.59 -20.16
C THR A 479 -50.47 -28.71 -21.23
N ALA A 480 -49.77 -28.40 -22.33
CA ALA A 480 -50.32 -27.67 -23.47
C ALA A 480 -51.44 -28.44 -24.20
N GLU A 481 -51.47 -29.78 -24.09
CA GLU A 481 -52.57 -30.61 -24.64
C GLU A 481 -53.87 -30.52 -23.81
N ASN A 482 -53.81 -30.05 -22.55
CA ASN A 482 -54.95 -30.05 -21.62
C ASN A 482 -55.49 -28.64 -21.25
N GLY A 483 -55.09 -27.59 -21.97
CA GLY A 483 -55.78 -26.29 -21.90
C GLY A 483 -55.66 -25.50 -20.59
N LEU A 484 -54.69 -25.81 -19.72
CA LEU A 484 -54.48 -25.10 -18.44
C LEU A 484 -53.00 -24.69 -18.26
N SER A 485 -52.65 -23.51 -18.81
CA SER A 485 -51.65 -22.53 -18.31
C SER A 485 -51.22 -21.61 -19.48
N GLY A 486 -51.88 -20.46 -19.62
CA GLY A 486 -51.78 -19.61 -20.81
C GLY A 486 -50.57 -18.67 -20.92
N ASP A 487 -49.65 -18.62 -19.95
CA ASP A 487 -48.67 -17.51 -19.85
C ASP A 487 -47.25 -17.90 -19.39
N VAL A 488 -46.90 -19.19 -19.37
CA VAL A 488 -45.56 -19.61 -18.90
C VAL A 488 -44.58 -19.75 -20.08
N LEU A 489 -43.56 -18.89 -20.09
CA LEU A 489 -42.41 -18.99 -20.98
C LEU A 489 -41.77 -20.39 -20.88
N THR A 490 -41.68 -21.07 -22.02
CA THR A 490 -40.93 -22.32 -22.17
C THR A 490 -39.62 -22.06 -22.91
N VAL A 491 -38.50 -22.45 -22.32
CA VAL A 491 -37.17 -22.38 -22.93
C VAL A 491 -36.70 -23.77 -23.28
N ILE A 492 -36.41 -23.99 -24.57
CA ILE A 492 -35.78 -25.21 -25.07
C ILE A 492 -34.28 -24.96 -25.20
N GLU A 493 -33.50 -25.80 -24.53
CA GLU A 493 -32.06 -25.84 -24.68
C GLU A 493 -31.67 -26.40 -26.05
N ALA A 494 -30.71 -25.78 -26.72
CA ALA A 494 -30.25 -26.17 -28.04
C ALA A 494 -28.72 -26.12 -28.17
N PRO A 495 -28.13 -26.93 -29.07
CA PRO A 495 -26.70 -26.89 -29.34
C PRO A 495 -26.31 -25.55 -30.00
N ARG A 496 -25.05 -25.15 -29.79
CA ARG A 496 -24.49 -23.90 -30.36
C ARG A 496 -24.30 -23.92 -31.88
N GLN A 497 -24.17 -25.10 -32.50
CA GLN A 497 -23.88 -25.23 -33.93
C GLN A 497 -25.03 -24.66 -34.77
N SER A 498 -24.70 -23.79 -35.73
CA SER A 498 -25.70 -23.01 -36.48
C SER A 498 -26.65 -23.89 -37.30
N ASP A 499 -26.16 -24.93 -37.98
CA ASP A 499 -26.99 -25.83 -38.78
C ASP A 499 -28.08 -26.53 -37.94
N LEU A 500 -27.71 -27.02 -36.75
CA LEU A 500 -28.64 -27.68 -35.82
C LEU A 500 -29.62 -26.66 -35.23
N MET A 501 -29.15 -25.47 -34.90
CA MET A 501 -30.00 -24.38 -34.43
C MET A 501 -31.03 -23.99 -35.50
N ILE A 502 -30.63 -23.88 -36.77
CA ILE A 502 -31.52 -23.58 -37.90
C ILE A 502 -32.57 -24.69 -38.09
N GLU A 503 -32.18 -25.95 -37.97
CA GLU A 503 -33.13 -27.06 -38.02
C GLU A 503 -34.20 -26.93 -36.93
N LEU A 504 -33.79 -26.64 -35.69
CA LEU A 504 -34.71 -26.43 -34.57
C LEU A 504 -35.61 -25.21 -34.77
N ILE A 505 -35.07 -24.10 -35.27
CA ILE A 505 -35.83 -22.89 -35.61
C ILE A 505 -36.94 -23.22 -36.61
N ASN A 506 -36.60 -23.94 -37.68
CA ASN A 506 -37.55 -24.29 -38.75
C ASN A 506 -38.65 -25.25 -38.27
N LYS A 507 -38.32 -26.18 -37.36
CA LYS A 507 -39.26 -27.17 -36.83
C LYS A 507 -40.16 -26.61 -35.73
N LEU A 508 -39.58 -25.87 -34.79
CA LEU A 508 -40.26 -25.46 -33.56
C LEU A 508 -40.85 -24.05 -33.64
N LYS A 509 -40.42 -23.24 -34.62
CA LYS A 509 -40.90 -21.88 -34.88
C LYS A 509 -40.95 -21.00 -33.61
N PRO A 510 -39.83 -20.85 -32.87
CA PRO A 510 -39.80 -20.08 -31.64
C PRO A 510 -39.98 -18.59 -31.89
N GLN A 511 -40.48 -17.86 -30.91
CA GLN A 511 -40.63 -16.40 -30.99
C GLN A 511 -39.31 -15.66 -30.68
N VAL A 512 -38.43 -16.29 -29.90
CA VAL A 512 -37.10 -15.75 -29.56
C VAL A 512 -36.06 -16.87 -29.67
N VAL A 513 -34.92 -16.56 -30.27
CA VAL A 513 -33.74 -17.42 -30.36
C VAL A 513 -32.58 -16.67 -29.72
N ILE A 514 -31.87 -17.33 -28.81
CA ILE A 514 -30.68 -16.78 -28.15
C ILE A 514 -29.55 -17.79 -28.33
N THR A 515 -28.54 -17.45 -29.11
CA THR A 515 -27.50 -18.42 -29.47
C THR A 515 -26.11 -17.80 -29.52
N GLY A 516 -25.10 -18.57 -29.13
CA GLY A 516 -23.71 -18.19 -29.41
C GLY A 516 -23.32 -18.53 -30.84
N ILE A 517 -22.07 -18.24 -31.20
CA ILE A 517 -21.46 -18.73 -32.43
C ILE A 517 -20.16 -19.46 -32.08
N SER A 518 -19.96 -20.66 -32.63
CA SER A 518 -18.75 -21.44 -32.36
C SER A 518 -17.51 -20.75 -32.96
N HIS A 519 -16.32 -21.07 -32.46
CA HIS A 519 -15.08 -20.42 -32.92
C HIS A 519 -14.82 -20.59 -34.42
N PHE A 520 -15.11 -21.75 -34.98
CA PHE A 520 -14.93 -22.01 -36.41
C PHE A 520 -15.97 -21.26 -37.28
N GLU A 521 -17.22 -21.20 -36.83
CA GLU A 521 -18.29 -20.49 -37.54
C GLU A 521 -18.11 -18.97 -37.47
N ALA A 522 -17.49 -18.47 -36.40
CA ALA A 522 -17.24 -17.05 -36.18
C ALA A 522 -16.17 -16.46 -37.11
N VAL A 523 -15.44 -17.27 -37.89
CA VAL A 523 -14.40 -16.79 -38.82
C VAL A 523 -15.01 -16.03 -40.01
N THR A 524 -16.19 -16.46 -40.48
CA THR A 524 -16.90 -15.87 -41.63
C THR A 524 -18.30 -15.42 -41.22
N SER A 525 -18.96 -14.63 -42.06
CA SER A 525 -20.34 -14.17 -41.80
C SER A 525 -21.41 -15.20 -42.16
N SER A 526 -21.06 -16.35 -42.75
CA SER A 526 -22.02 -17.29 -43.35
C SER A 526 -23.05 -17.81 -42.36
N ALA A 527 -22.58 -18.40 -41.25
CA ALA A 527 -23.46 -18.94 -40.21
C ALA A 527 -24.36 -17.85 -39.60
N PHE A 528 -23.83 -16.64 -39.42
CA PHE A 528 -24.61 -15.51 -38.92
C PHE A 528 -25.71 -15.09 -39.90
N VAL A 529 -25.40 -14.99 -41.19
CA VAL A 529 -26.38 -14.65 -42.23
C VAL A 529 -27.49 -15.71 -42.30
N GLN A 530 -27.14 -16.99 -42.27
CA GLN A 530 -28.13 -18.07 -42.29
C GLN A 530 -29.05 -18.05 -41.06
N LEU A 531 -28.52 -17.74 -39.88
CA LEU A 531 -29.34 -17.55 -38.67
C LEU A 531 -30.27 -16.32 -38.78
N LEU A 532 -29.80 -15.22 -39.37
CA LEU A 532 -30.62 -14.03 -39.62
C LEU A 532 -31.77 -14.33 -40.58
N GLU A 533 -31.50 -15.07 -41.66
CA GLU A 533 -32.49 -15.49 -42.65
C GLU A 533 -33.52 -16.43 -42.02
N ALA A 534 -33.08 -17.53 -41.38
CA ALA A 534 -33.97 -18.53 -40.78
C ALA A 534 -34.89 -17.92 -39.72
N THR A 535 -34.37 -17.02 -38.87
CA THR A 535 -35.19 -16.31 -37.87
C THR A 535 -36.12 -15.28 -38.50
N GLY A 536 -35.67 -14.59 -39.55
CA GLY A 536 -36.45 -13.59 -40.27
C GLY A 536 -37.67 -14.19 -40.98
N GLU A 537 -37.49 -15.36 -41.62
CA GLU A 537 -38.57 -16.06 -42.35
C GLU A 537 -39.77 -16.41 -41.46
N ILE A 538 -39.52 -16.75 -40.20
CA ILE A 538 -40.57 -17.12 -39.23
C ILE A 538 -40.99 -15.96 -38.32
N GLY A 539 -40.40 -14.77 -38.49
CA GLY A 539 -40.66 -13.59 -37.65
C GLY A 539 -40.12 -13.71 -36.22
N SER A 540 -39.12 -14.56 -35.98
CA SER A 540 -38.48 -14.76 -34.69
C SER A 540 -37.47 -13.65 -34.39
N ARG A 541 -37.26 -13.33 -33.10
CA ARG A 541 -36.20 -12.41 -32.65
C ARG A 541 -34.91 -13.18 -32.41
N LEU A 542 -33.78 -12.70 -32.95
CA LEU A 542 -32.47 -13.29 -32.74
C LEU A 542 -31.61 -12.46 -31.77
N PHE A 543 -31.09 -13.08 -30.71
CA PHE A 543 -30.04 -12.54 -29.86
C PHE A 543 -28.77 -13.37 -30.06
N LEU A 544 -27.78 -12.82 -30.76
CA LEU A 544 -26.51 -13.51 -31.00
C LEU A 544 -25.48 -13.11 -29.95
N ASP A 545 -25.01 -14.06 -29.15
CA ASP A 545 -23.91 -13.87 -28.21
C ASP A 545 -22.55 -14.04 -28.91
N ILE A 546 -21.78 -12.97 -28.99
CA ILE A 546 -20.41 -12.98 -29.52
C ILE A 546 -19.36 -12.73 -28.44
N SER A 547 -19.73 -12.91 -27.15
CA SER A 547 -18.86 -12.68 -26.00
C SER A 547 -17.47 -13.33 -26.16
N ASP A 548 -17.43 -14.59 -26.61
CA ASP A 548 -16.19 -15.35 -26.79
C ASP A 548 -15.30 -14.80 -27.93
N HIS A 549 -15.82 -13.90 -28.76
CA HIS A 549 -15.16 -13.30 -29.92
C HIS A 549 -15.02 -11.78 -29.81
N PHE A 550 -15.32 -11.21 -28.63
CA PHE A 550 -15.26 -9.78 -28.37
C PHE A 550 -14.21 -9.47 -27.31
N GLU A 551 -13.38 -8.47 -27.59
CA GLU A 551 -12.41 -7.94 -26.63
C GLU A 551 -12.21 -6.43 -26.84
N LEU A 552 -12.15 -5.68 -25.73
CA LEU A 552 -11.72 -4.29 -25.71
C LEU A 552 -10.19 -4.23 -25.69
N SER A 553 -9.57 -4.06 -26.86
CA SER A 553 -8.11 -3.99 -27.04
C SER A 553 -7.76 -2.93 -28.09
N SER A 554 -6.55 -2.36 -28.03
CA SER A 554 -6.03 -1.51 -29.10
C SER A 554 -5.65 -2.30 -30.36
N LEU A 555 -5.62 -3.63 -30.28
CA LEU A 555 -5.44 -4.56 -31.40
C LEU A 555 -6.52 -5.66 -31.31
N PRO A 556 -7.81 -5.32 -31.44
CA PRO A 556 -8.86 -6.29 -31.19
C PRO A 556 -8.95 -7.32 -32.33
N GLY A 557 -9.24 -8.57 -31.96
CA GLY A 557 -9.58 -9.62 -32.91
C GLY A 557 -10.78 -9.25 -33.80
N SER A 558 -10.89 -9.95 -34.94
CA SER A 558 -12.01 -9.77 -35.87
C SER A 558 -12.82 -11.05 -35.98
N SER A 559 -14.15 -10.93 -36.01
CA SER A 559 -15.06 -12.03 -36.32
C SER A 559 -15.87 -11.72 -37.57
N GLY A 560 -16.37 -12.76 -38.24
CA GLY A 560 -17.27 -12.67 -39.38
C GLY A 560 -18.54 -11.86 -39.06
N VAL A 561 -19.01 -11.92 -37.82
CA VAL A 561 -20.13 -11.08 -37.34
C VAL A 561 -19.75 -9.60 -37.37
N LEU A 562 -18.59 -9.23 -36.78
CA LEU A 562 -18.14 -7.83 -36.77
C LEU A 562 -17.83 -7.31 -38.19
N LYS A 563 -17.28 -8.16 -39.06
CA LYS A 563 -17.06 -7.85 -40.49
C LYS A 563 -18.37 -7.65 -41.24
N TYR A 564 -19.41 -8.43 -40.93
CA TYR A 564 -20.74 -8.21 -41.52
C TYR A 564 -21.30 -6.84 -41.11
N LEU A 565 -21.19 -6.50 -39.83
CA LEU A 565 -21.74 -5.26 -39.26
C LEU A 565 -21.01 -3.99 -39.70
N SER A 566 -19.77 -4.08 -40.20
CA SER A 566 -19.04 -2.92 -40.72
C SER A 566 -19.59 -2.46 -42.08
N GLY A 567 -20.15 -3.39 -42.87
CA GLY A 567 -20.70 -3.11 -44.20
C GLY A 567 -22.23 -3.16 -44.29
N THR A 568 -22.90 -3.80 -43.32
CA THR A 568 -24.33 -4.12 -43.42
C THR A 568 -25.09 -3.73 -42.14
N PRO A 569 -26.19 -2.97 -42.24
CA PRO A 569 -27.05 -2.69 -41.09
C PRO A 569 -27.66 -3.96 -40.51
N LEU A 570 -27.66 -4.08 -39.17
CA LEU A 570 -28.29 -5.20 -38.49
C LEU A 570 -29.82 -5.18 -38.70
N PRO A 571 -30.44 -6.30 -39.11
CA PRO A 571 -31.90 -6.39 -39.24
C PRO A 571 -32.64 -6.09 -37.93
N SER A 572 -33.85 -5.54 -38.02
CA SER A 572 -34.63 -5.08 -36.85
C SER A 572 -35.10 -6.20 -35.92
N HIS A 573 -35.06 -7.46 -36.36
CA HIS A 573 -35.36 -8.62 -35.53
C HIS A 573 -34.15 -9.17 -34.78
N ALA A 574 -32.95 -8.63 -35.00
CA ALA A 574 -31.71 -9.14 -34.43
C ALA A 574 -31.05 -8.15 -33.46
N ALA A 575 -30.37 -8.69 -32.45
CA ALA A 575 -29.54 -7.97 -31.50
C ALA A 575 -28.24 -8.75 -31.23
N ILE A 576 -27.16 -8.02 -30.95
CA ILE A 576 -25.86 -8.61 -30.62
C ILE A 576 -25.60 -8.45 -29.11
N VAL A 577 -25.20 -9.53 -28.47
CA VAL A 577 -24.82 -9.57 -27.06
C VAL A 577 -23.30 -9.72 -26.96
N CYS A 578 -22.66 -8.78 -26.25
CA CYS A 578 -21.22 -8.73 -26.06
C CYS A 578 -20.89 -8.69 -24.56
N GLY A 579 -20.63 -9.83 -23.96
CA GLY A 579 -20.06 -9.94 -22.62
C GLY A 579 -18.55 -9.68 -22.66
N LEU A 580 -18.05 -8.94 -21.66
CA LEU A 580 -16.62 -8.63 -21.51
C LEU A 580 -15.82 -9.80 -20.90
N VAL A 581 -16.01 -11.01 -21.42
CA VAL A 581 -15.47 -12.25 -20.83
C VAL A 581 -13.95 -12.39 -20.98
N LYS A 582 -13.36 -11.74 -22.01
CA LYS A 582 -11.91 -11.66 -22.23
C LYS A 582 -11.24 -10.42 -21.63
N ASN A 583 -12.02 -9.48 -21.12
CA ASN A 583 -11.54 -8.21 -20.57
C ASN A 583 -11.65 -8.19 -19.05
N GLN A 584 -11.27 -9.31 -18.42
CA GLN A 584 -11.20 -9.39 -16.98
C GLN A 584 -10.04 -8.51 -16.50
N VAL A 585 -10.37 -7.33 -15.99
CA VAL A 585 -9.46 -6.46 -15.21
C VAL A 585 -9.27 -7.02 -13.79
N TYR A 586 -10.10 -7.99 -13.39
CA TYR A 586 -10.17 -8.53 -12.05
C TYR A 586 -10.20 -10.07 -12.10
N LEU A 587 -9.10 -10.68 -11.64
CA LEU A 587 -9.06 -11.98 -10.99
C LEU A 587 -8.46 -11.78 -9.60
#